data_AF-A0A1G5RUK7-F1
#
_entry.id   AF-A0A1G5RUK7-F1
#
_cell.length_a   1.000
_cell.length_b   1.000
_cell.length_c   1.000
_cell.angle_alpha   90.00
_cell.angle_beta   90.00
_cell.angle_gamma   90.00
#
_symmetry.space_group_name_H-M   'P 1'
#
loop_
_entity.id
_entity.type
_entity.pdbx_description
1 polymer ?
#
loop_
_entity_poly.entity_id
_entity_poly.type
_entity_poly.pdbx_seq_one_letter_code
_entity_poly.pdbx_strand_id
1 'polypeptide(L)'
;MDELSEHKADLKSLLQYALQEYGNATLMKRELMENGHITESIGEFNAEISMVVAEKNRLYLRRYDVKTNDGKSSFSFILGHAAMLFAISARKFRDELLQTEHIEGVATLKQSVFDHIVMPAAIIILNNEPAETWLTAAENIDQLVEMFCGHFEDKWKVYRAEKLSPENMLPEYYNGDDKLIEEKLSGSNVKELGEVATIIAGKGARREEYSDKGIPYLRARDIKNGKVQTPEVYISTDNVGAYSRQLLQEGDILLTKNFGQNKLALVTEDDIPAIASNMLFIIRPFEVSEGYLYKYLTSKTGQEVFDKQIKRIQKGVTVPSVALCDLIHVKVPVLDESTMQSIESLDSISKDEIVETTKNLMKNTSMFTESQIEGVVRDALISAGWSADRFIAEKQATVLIGNGRKWMPDLAYQLDDGRKVIIEVKSNLGMIRPGWIEAMQSILHGDGDFIFILTTGMYYEIHVPSAEKSLQMISPPTIEAILNWEKEVR
;
A
#
# COMPACT_ATOMS: atom_id res chain seq x y z
N MET A 1 -15.10 -45.68 -9.41
CA MET A 1 -14.80 -44.23 -9.48
C MET A 1 -16.15 -43.56 -9.63
N ASP A 2 -16.52 -42.64 -8.75
CA ASP A 2 -17.81 -41.93 -8.86
C ASP A 2 -17.85 -41.12 -10.16
N GLU A 3 -19.02 -41.06 -10.82
CA GLU A 3 -19.23 -40.29 -12.07
C GLU A 3 -18.74 -38.83 -11.95
N LEU A 4 -18.91 -38.21 -10.77
CA LEU A 4 -18.41 -36.86 -10.49
C LEU A 4 -16.88 -36.76 -10.55
N SER A 5 -16.17 -37.83 -10.18
CA SER A 5 -14.70 -37.88 -10.23
C SER A 5 -14.18 -38.03 -11.65
N GLU A 6 -14.90 -38.74 -12.52
CA GLU A 6 -14.57 -38.82 -13.95
C GLU A 6 -14.84 -37.49 -14.66
N HIS A 7 -16.00 -36.87 -14.41
CA HIS A 7 -16.34 -35.55 -14.95
C HIS A 7 -15.28 -34.49 -14.64
N LYS A 8 -14.81 -34.43 -13.38
CA LYS A 8 -13.75 -33.51 -12.95
C LYS A 8 -12.41 -33.80 -13.63
N ALA A 9 -12.07 -35.07 -13.85
CA ALA A 9 -10.83 -35.46 -14.53
C ALA A 9 -10.84 -35.07 -16.02
N ASP A 10 -11.97 -35.24 -16.69
CA ASP A 10 -12.15 -34.83 -18.08
C ASP A 10 -12.12 -33.31 -18.22
N LEU A 11 -12.74 -32.58 -17.28
CA LEU A 11 -12.74 -31.11 -17.29
C LEU A 11 -11.32 -30.58 -17.06
N LYS A 12 -10.58 -31.19 -16.13
CA LYS A 12 -9.16 -30.88 -15.92
C LYS A 12 -8.36 -31.07 -17.20
N SER A 13 -8.58 -32.18 -17.91
CA SER A 13 -7.89 -32.48 -19.18
C SER A 13 -8.22 -31.45 -20.27
N LEU A 14 -9.49 -31.04 -20.38
CA LEU A 14 -9.93 -30.00 -21.31
C LEU A 14 -9.26 -28.65 -21.01
N LEU A 15 -9.24 -28.23 -19.74
CA LEU A 15 -8.59 -26.98 -19.35
C LEU A 15 -7.07 -27.04 -19.59
N GLN A 16 -6.41 -28.17 -19.31
CA GLN A 16 -4.98 -28.35 -19.62
C GLN A 16 -4.71 -28.21 -21.12
N TYR A 17 -5.52 -28.86 -21.96
CA TYR A 17 -5.44 -28.72 -23.41
C TYR A 17 -5.58 -27.26 -23.84
N ALA A 18 -6.60 -26.54 -23.36
CA ALA A 18 -6.84 -25.15 -23.71
C ALA A 18 -5.66 -24.24 -23.34
N LEU A 19 -5.07 -24.44 -22.16
CA LEU A 19 -3.90 -23.68 -21.69
C LEU A 19 -2.63 -24.00 -22.47
N GLN A 20 -2.39 -25.27 -22.80
CA GLN A 20 -1.25 -25.67 -23.64
C GLN A 20 -1.35 -25.06 -25.06
N GLU A 21 -2.54 -25.14 -25.66
CA GLU A 21 -2.80 -24.55 -26.97
C GLU A 21 -2.69 -23.02 -26.94
N TYR A 22 -3.02 -22.36 -25.81
CA TYR A 22 -2.83 -20.92 -25.66
C TYR A 22 -1.34 -20.54 -25.58
N GLY A 23 -0.53 -21.34 -24.88
CA GLY A 23 0.93 -21.16 -24.81
C GLY A 23 1.64 -21.33 -26.16
N ASN A 24 1.12 -22.22 -27.00
CA ASN A 24 1.62 -22.44 -28.36
C ASN A 24 1.06 -21.39 -29.33
N ALA A 25 1.69 -20.20 -29.37
CA ALA A 25 1.34 -19.10 -30.30
C ALA A 25 1.32 -19.50 -31.80
N THR A 26 1.82 -20.68 -32.13
CA THR A 26 2.04 -21.20 -33.49
C THR A 26 0.89 -22.06 -34.03
N LEU A 27 -0.10 -22.43 -33.22
CA LEU A 27 -1.24 -23.24 -33.68
C LEU A 27 -2.47 -22.34 -33.92
N MET A 28 -2.35 -21.42 -34.87
CA MET A 28 -3.50 -21.20 -35.75
C MET A 28 -3.56 -22.43 -36.66
N LYS A 29 -4.24 -23.48 -36.21
CA LYS A 29 -4.60 -24.58 -37.11
C LYS A 29 -5.28 -23.94 -38.31
N ARG A 30 -4.76 -24.22 -39.50
CA ARG A 30 -5.26 -23.70 -40.78
C ARG A 30 -6.79 -23.85 -40.91
N GLU A 31 -7.30 -24.93 -40.33
CA GLU A 31 -8.73 -25.25 -40.16
C GLU A 31 -9.52 -24.14 -39.45
N LEU A 32 -8.99 -23.49 -38.42
CA LEU A 32 -9.69 -22.43 -37.68
C LEU A 32 -9.81 -21.16 -38.53
N MET A 33 -8.86 -20.92 -39.44
CA MET A 33 -8.91 -19.84 -40.42
C MET A 33 -9.82 -20.16 -41.63
N GLU A 34 -9.93 -21.43 -42.01
CA GLU A 34 -10.73 -21.89 -43.15
C GLU A 34 -12.21 -22.13 -42.77
N ASN A 35 -12.48 -22.72 -41.60
CA ASN A 35 -13.82 -23.16 -41.16
C ASN A 35 -14.43 -22.25 -40.07
N GLY A 36 -13.66 -21.31 -39.51
CA GLY A 36 -14.06 -20.44 -38.41
C GLY A 36 -14.13 -21.11 -37.03
N HIS A 37 -14.08 -22.43 -36.96
CA HIS A 37 -14.08 -23.24 -35.74
C HIS A 37 -13.31 -24.55 -35.92
N ILE A 38 -12.96 -25.21 -34.80
CA ILE A 38 -12.40 -26.56 -34.74
C ILE A 38 -13.14 -27.36 -33.67
N THR A 39 -13.30 -28.67 -33.87
CA THR A 39 -13.89 -29.56 -32.87
C THR A 39 -12.82 -30.48 -32.30
N GLU A 40 -12.79 -30.61 -30.97
CA GLU A 40 -11.89 -31.50 -30.23
C GLU A 40 -12.69 -32.33 -29.23
N SER A 41 -12.40 -33.64 -29.17
CA SER A 41 -13.04 -34.55 -28.22
C SER A 41 -12.04 -34.93 -27.12
N ILE A 42 -12.38 -34.63 -25.87
CA ILE A 42 -11.54 -34.84 -24.69
C ILE A 42 -12.38 -35.53 -23.62
N GLY A 43 -12.13 -36.82 -23.40
CA GLY A 43 -12.96 -37.63 -22.50
C GLY A 43 -14.41 -37.66 -22.95
N GLU A 44 -15.32 -37.29 -22.04
CA GLU A 44 -16.75 -37.15 -22.36
C GLU A 44 -17.13 -35.85 -23.07
N PHE A 45 -16.22 -34.89 -23.20
CA PHE A 45 -16.51 -33.57 -23.77
C PHE A 45 -16.19 -33.48 -25.26
N ASN A 46 -17.10 -32.85 -26.01
CA ASN A 46 -16.84 -32.32 -27.34
C ASN A 46 -16.81 -30.80 -27.25
N ALA A 47 -15.67 -30.20 -27.54
CA ALA A 47 -15.46 -28.76 -27.51
C ALA A 47 -15.42 -28.22 -28.95
N GLU A 48 -16.33 -27.31 -29.27
CA GLU A 48 -16.26 -26.45 -30.45
C GLU A 48 -15.47 -25.18 -30.09
N ILE A 49 -14.36 -24.96 -30.78
CA ILE A 49 -13.39 -23.90 -30.49
C ILE A 49 -13.45 -22.87 -31.60
N SER A 50 -13.84 -21.65 -31.28
CA SER A 50 -13.98 -20.53 -32.23
C SER A 50 -13.15 -19.31 -31.81
N MET A 51 -12.84 -18.41 -32.76
CA MET A 51 -12.20 -17.13 -32.44
C MET A 51 -13.23 -16.08 -32.05
N VAL A 52 -12.92 -15.33 -31.00
CA VAL A 52 -13.61 -14.08 -30.69
C VAL A 52 -12.68 -12.92 -31.05
N VAL A 53 -13.10 -12.10 -32.01
CA VAL A 53 -12.30 -10.96 -32.48
C VAL A 53 -12.64 -9.74 -31.63
N ALA A 54 -11.72 -9.34 -30.74
CA ALA A 54 -11.76 -8.00 -30.16
C ALA A 54 -11.19 -7.00 -31.19
N GLU A 55 -11.97 -5.99 -31.59
CA GLU A 55 -11.58 -5.03 -32.62
C GLU A 55 -10.25 -4.31 -32.31
N LYS A 56 -9.40 -4.18 -33.36
CA LYS A 56 -8.09 -3.51 -33.40
C LYS A 56 -7.07 -4.02 -32.36
N ASN A 57 -6.20 -4.90 -32.87
CA ASN A 57 -4.97 -5.47 -32.30
C ASN A 57 -5.13 -6.84 -31.62
N ARG A 58 -4.85 -7.92 -32.38
CA ARG A 58 -4.11 -9.15 -31.98
C ARG A 58 -4.49 -9.84 -30.64
N LEU A 59 -5.63 -9.54 -30.03
CA LEU A 59 -6.16 -10.30 -28.91
C LEU A 59 -6.85 -11.53 -29.49
N TYR A 60 -6.08 -12.59 -29.67
CA TYR A 60 -6.59 -13.90 -30.07
C TYR A 60 -7.29 -14.52 -28.86
N LEU A 61 -8.58 -14.20 -28.72
CA LEU A 61 -9.46 -14.82 -27.73
C LEU A 61 -10.05 -16.09 -28.35
N ARG A 62 -10.12 -17.16 -27.57
CA ARG A 62 -10.74 -18.42 -27.99
C ARG A 62 -11.96 -18.68 -27.13
N ARG A 63 -13.10 -18.91 -27.78
CA ARG A 63 -14.31 -19.40 -27.14
C ARG A 63 -14.36 -20.91 -27.30
N TYR A 64 -14.66 -21.60 -26.21
CA TYR A 64 -14.86 -23.03 -26.14
C TYR A 64 -16.34 -23.23 -25.79
N ASP A 65 -17.12 -23.73 -26.74
CA ASP A 65 -18.51 -24.16 -26.51
C ASP A 65 -18.48 -25.68 -26.35
N VAL A 66 -18.71 -26.15 -25.13
CA VAL A 66 -18.46 -27.54 -24.72
C VAL A 66 -19.77 -28.25 -24.47
N LYS A 67 -19.90 -29.48 -24.98
CA LYS A 67 -21.05 -30.36 -24.76
C LYS A 67 -20.58 -31.76 -24.39
N THR A 68 -21.28 -32.43 -23.47
CA THR A 68 -21.04 -33.85 -23.20
C THR A 68 -21.48 -34.72 -24.38
N ASN A 69 -20.89 -35.90 -24.53
CA ASN A 69 -21.23 -36.89 -25.58
C ASN A 69 -22.72 -37.25 -25.59
N ASP A 70 -23.36 -37.27 -24.41
CA ASP A 70 -24.77 -37.56 -24.24
C ASP A 70 -25.68 -36.32 -24.40
N GLY A 71 -25.09 -35.14 -24.61
CA GLY A 71 -25.77 -33.86 -24.77
C GLY A 71 -26.45 -33.32 -23.50
N LYS A 72 -26.24 -33.95 -22.33
CA LYS A 72 -26.93 -33.56 -21.09
C LYS A 72 -26.34 -32.31 -20.44
N SER A 73 -25.05 -32.05 -20.61
CA SER A 73 -24.38 -30.88 -20.05
C SER A 73 -23.72 -30.05 -21.16
N SER A 74 -23.84 -28.73 -21.05
CA SER A 74 -23.17 -27.80 -21.93
C SER A 74 -22.73 -26.55 -21.18
N PHE A 75 -21.51 -26.11 -21.40
CA PHE A 75 -21.00 -24.86 -20.85
C PHE A 75 -20.06 -24.20 -21.86
N SER A 76 -19.84 -22.90 -21.67
CA SER A 76 -18.94 -22.15 -22.54
C SER A 76 -17.95 -21.35 -21.73
N PHE A 77 -16.73 -21.20 -22.24
CA PHE A 77 -15.77 -20.29 -21.65
C PHE A 77 -14.90 -19.60 -22.70
N ILE A 78 -14.43 -18.41 -22.37
CA ILE A 78 -13.51 -17.62 -23.18
C ILE A 78 -12.15 -17.61 -22.49
N LEU A 79 -11.11 -18.04 -23.22
CA LEU A 79 -9.72 -18.01 -22.79
C LEU A 79 -8.95 -16.99 -23.63
N GLY A 80 -8.16 -16.15 -22.96
CA GLY A 80 -7.30 -15.19 -23.64
C GLY A 80 -6.34 -14.47 -22.72
N HIS A 81 -5.62 -13.49 -23.26
CA HIS A 81 -4.69 -12.69 -22.47
C HIS A 81 -5.43 -11.88 -21.40
N ALA A 82 -4.92 -11.86 -20.17
CA ALA A 82 -5.58 -11.22 -19.02
C ALA A 82 -5.94 -9.74 -19.24
N ALA A 83 -5.20 -9.06 -20.12
CA ALA A 83 -5.51 -7.69 -20.57
C ALA A 83 -6.94 -7.53 -21.13
N MET A 84 -7.58 -8.60 -21.60
CA MET A 84 -8.99 -8.54 -22.02
C MET A 84 -9.93 -8.04 -20.91
N LEU A 85 -9.56 -8.23 -19.64
CA LEU A 85 -10.37 -7.84 -18.49
C LEU A 85 -10.32 -6.35 -18.14
N PHE A 86 -9.31 -5.60 -18.60
CA PHE A 86 -9.10 -4.22 -18.13
C PHE A 86 -8.53 -3.25 -19.18
N ALA A 87 -7.96 -3.75 -20.28
CA ALA A 87 -7.34 -2.88 -21.28
C ALA A 87 -8.42 -2.09 -22.04
N ILE A 88 -8.10 -0.83 -22.37
CA ILE A 88 -8.98 0.07 -23.14
C ILE A 88 -9.30 -0.54 -24.51
N SER A 89 -8.33 -1.19 -25.14
CA SER A 89 -8.52 -1.86 -26.45
C SER A 89 -9.55 -2.98 -26.40
N ALA A 90 -9.82 -3.57 -25.24
CA ALA A 90 -10.80 -4.64 -25.05
C ALA A 90 -12.11 -4.15 -24.41
N ARG A 91 -12.29 -2.83 -24.20
CA ARG A 91 -13.48 -2.28 -23.54
C ARG A 91 -14.76 -2.59 -24.31
N LYS A 92 -14.77 -2.38 -25.63
CA LYS A 92 -15.90 -2.70 -26.50
C LYS A 92 -16.27 -4.20 -26.43
N PHE A 93 -15.27 -5.09 -26.41
CA PHE A 93 -15.51 -6.52 -26.23
C PHE A 93 -16.21 -6.82 -24.90
N ARG A 94 -15.76 -6.21 -23.78
CA ARG A 94 -16.42 -6.38 -22.48
C ARG A 94 -17.83 -5.80 -22.47
N ASP A 95 -18.03 -4.62 -23.07
CA ASP A 95 -19.34 -3.99 -23.20
C ASP A 95 -20.33 -4.91 -23.94
N GLU A 96 -19.92 -5.48 -25.08
CA GLU A 96 -20.72 -6.42 -25.87
C GLU A 96 -20.98 -7.71 -25.09
N LEU A 97 -19.94 -8.30 -24.50
CA LEU A 97 -20.05 -9.53 -23.72
C LEU A 97 -21.06 -9.40 -22.58
N LEU A 98 -21.01 -8.30 -21.82
CA LEU A 98 -21.95 -8.03 -20.72
C LEU A 98 -23.39 -7.75 -21.18
N GLN A 99 -23.60 -7.44 -22.47
CA GLN A 99 -24.93 -7.24 -23.05
C GLN A 99 -25.51 -8.54 -23.62
N THR A 100 -24.66 -9.45 -24.09
CA THR A 100 -25.08 -10.65 -24.84
C THR A 100 -25.01 -11.94 -24.05
N GLU A 101 -24.17 -12.01 -23.01
CA GLU A 101 -23.88 -13.24 -22.28
C GLU A 101 -24.03 -13.06 -20.77
N HIS A 102 -24.36 -14.12 -20.06
CA HIS A 102 -24.29 -14.17 -18.60
C HIS A 102 -22.94 -14.75 -18.16
N ILE A 103 -22.21 -13.99 -17.36
CA ILE A 103 -20.89 -14.38 -16.87
C ILE A 103 -21.05 -15.00 -15.48
N GLU A 104 -20.76 -16.29 -15.38
CA GLU A 104 -20.79 -17.01 -14.11
C GLU A 104 -19.49 -16.80 -13.33
N GLY A 105 -18.35 -16.85 -14.02
CA GLY A 105 -17.05 -16.86 -13.38
C GLY A 105 -15.99 -16.08 -14.15
N VAL A 106 -15.10 -15.40 -13.44
CA VAL A 106 -13.90 -14.78 -14.01
C VAL A 106 -12.68 -15.19 -13.21
N ALA A 107 -11.71 -15.84 -13.86
CA ALA A 107 -10.47 -16.26 -13.23
C ALA A 107 -9.24 -15.73 -13.94
N THR A 108 -8.34 -15.05 -13.23
CA THR A 108 -7.02 -14.71 -13.77
C THR A 108 -6.02 -15.84 -13.53
N LEU A 109 -5.20 -16.13 -14.53
CA LEU A 109 -4.20 -17.19 -14.54
C LEU A 109 -2.80 -16.60 -14.57
N LYS A 110 -2.07 -16.73 -13.45
CA LYS A 110 -0.71 -16.21 -13.32
C LYS A 110 0.30 -17.17 -13.94
N GLN A 111 1.25 -16.64 -14.71
CA GLN A 111 2.33 -17.44 -15.29
C GLN A 111 3.16 -18.18 -14.23
N SER A 112 3.34 -17.59 -13.04
CA SER A 112 4.07 -18.24 -11.94
C SER A 112 3.37 -19.48 -11.38
N VAL A 113 2.14 -19.75 -11.79
CA VAL A 113 1.26 -20.79 -11.26
C VAL A 113 0.97 -21.87 -12.30
N PHE A 114 0.81 -21.48 -13.57
CA PHE A 114 0.42 -22.39 -14.65
C PHE A 114 1.59 -22.62 -15.60
N ASP A 115 2.15 -23.83 -15.54
CA ASP A 115 3.17 -24.28 -16.49
C ASP A 115 2.63 -24.16 -17.93
N HIS A 116 3.51 -23.81 -18.88
CA HIS A 116 3.21 -23.60 -20.31
C HIS A 116 2.51 -22.28 -20.69
N ILE A 117 2.08 -21.45 -19.75
CA ILE A 117 1.57 -20.10 -20.08
C ILE A 117 2.74 -19.12 -20.25
N VAL A 118 2.95 -18.62 -21.47
CA VAL A 118 4.02 -17.64 -21.76
C VAL A 118 3.65 -16.21 -21.32
N MET A 119 2.35 -15.89 -21.28
CA MET A 119 1.83 -14.56 -20.95
C MET A 119 0.59 -14.68 -20.05
N PRO A 120 0.39 -13.81 -19.04
CA PRO A 120 -0.76 -13.87 -18.15
C PRO A 120 -2.09 -14.04 -18.91
N ALA A 121 -2.89 -15.02 -18.50
CA ALA A 121 -4.16 -15.36 -19.15
C ALA A 121 -5.34 -15.12 -18.20
N ALA A 122 -6.55 -15.16 -18.74
CA ALA A 122 -7.78 -15.20 -17.97
C ALA A 122 -8.81 -16.10 -18.65
N ILE A 123 -9.67 -16.69 -17.83
CA ILE A 123 -10.85 -17.45 -18.26
C ILE A 123 -12.08 -16.68 -17.82
N ILE A 124 -13.03 -16.51 -18.74
CA ILE A 124 -14.38 -16.03 -18.46
C ILE A 124 -15.33 -17.20 -18.73
N ILE A 125 -16.09 -17.59 -17.73
CA ILE A 125 -17.03 -18.71 -17.78
C ILE A 125 -18.42 -18.13 -18.01
N LEU A 126 -19.10 -18.69 -19.00
CA LEU A 126 -20.41 -18.26 -19.45
C LEU A 126 -21.45 -19.29 -18.99
N ASN A 127 -22.61 -18.80 -18.59
CA ASN A 127 -23.74 -19.63 -18.20
C ASN A 127 -24.98 -19.20 -18.98
N ASN A 128 -25.92 -20.13 -19.11
CA ASN A 128 -27.19 -19.92 -19.77
C ASN A 128 -28.22 -19.25 -18.84
N GLU A 129 -28.03 -19.32 -17.52
CA GLU A 129 -28.93 -18.72 -16.54
C GLU A 129 -28.28 -17.55 -15.77
N PRO A 130 -29.06 -16.52 -15.37
CA PRO A 130 -28.55 -15.41 -14.58
C PRO A 130 -28.15 -15.89 -13.18
N ALA A 131 -26.88 -15.72 -12.82
CA ALA A 131 -26.35 -15.98 -11.50
C ALA A 131 -25.41 -14.85 -11.08
N GLU A 132 -25.12 -14.77 -9.78
CA GLU A 132 -24.09 -13.87 -9.26
C GLU A 132 -22.71 -14.30 -9.78
N THR A 133 -21.94 -13.37 -10.34
CA THR A 133 -20.60 -13.68 -10.87
C THR A 133 -19.61 -13.87 -9.74
N TRP A 134 -18.85 -14.97 -9.77
CA TRP A 134 -17.68 -15.15 -8.92
C TRP A 134 -16.40 -14.72 -9.63
N LEU A 135 -15.45 -14.15 -8.90
CA LEU A 135 -14.16 -13.71 -9.43
C LEU A 135 -13.00 -14.18 -8.55
N THR A 136 -11.92 -14.69 -9.15
CA THR A 136 -10.75 -15.19 -8.41
C THR A 136 -9.43 -15.00 -9.16
N ALA A 137 -8.33 -14.97 -8.42
CA ALA A 137 -7.01 -15.20 -8.96
C ALA A 137 -6.63 -16.66 -8.69
N ALA A 138 -6.67 -17.50 -9.73
CA ALA A 138 -6.50 -18.94 -9.58
C ALA A 138 -5.05 -19.31 -9.17
N GLU A 139 -4.95 -20.23 -8.21
CA GLU A 139 -3.71 -20.73 -7.61
C GLU A 139 -3.25 -22.08 -8.18
N ASN A 140 -4.11 -22.77 -8.92
CA ASN A 140 -3.80 -23.96 -9.69
C ASN A 140 -5.04 -24.37 -10.51
N ILE A 141 -4.87 -25.39 -11.36
CA ILE A 141 -5.96 -25.89 -12.20
C ILE A 141 -7.03 -26.67 -11.41
N ASP A 142 -6.65 -27.36 -10.33
CA ASP A 142 -7.60 -28.13 -9.52
C ASP A 142 -8.63 -27.20 -8.85
N GLN A 143 -8.16 -26.05 -8.35
CA GLN A 143 -9.04 -25.00 -7.85
C GLN A 143 -10.04 -24.53 -8.92
N LEU A 144 -9.59 -24.32 -10.17
CA LEU A 144 -10.49 -23.93 -11.26
C LEU A 144 -11.54 -25.00 -11.54
N VAL A 145 -11.14 -26.27 -11.59
CA VAL A 145 -12.03 -27.41 -11.83
C VAL A 145 -13.12 -27.48 -10.76
N GLU A 146 -12.74 -27.36 -9.49
CA GLU A 146 -13.69 -27.34 -8.38
C GLU A 146 -14.69 -26.17 -8.51
N MET A 147 -14.21 -24.96 -8.82
CA MET A 147 -15.07 -23.79 -9.00
C MET A 147 -15.99 -23.89 -10.22
N PHE A 148 -15.51 -24.45 -11.33
CA PHE A 148 -16.35 -24.77 -12.50
C PHE A 148 -17.49 -25.74 -12.14
N CYS A 149 -17.24 -26.67 -11.23
CA CYS A 149 -18.25 -27.58 -10.71
C CYS A 149 -19.09 -26.96 -9.57
N GLY A 150 -19.00 -25.65 -9.31
CA GLY A 150 -19.75 -24.96 -8.26
C GLY A 150 -19.28 -25.22 -6.83
N HIS A 151 -18.09 -25.81 -6.64
CA HIS A 151 -17.52 -26.07 -5.32
C HIS A 151 -16.55 -24.96 -4.93
N PHE A 152 -16.70 -24.42 -3.72
CA PHE A 152 -15.89 -23.32 -3.20
C PHE A 152 -15.40 -23.64 -1.79
N GLU A 153 -14.10 -23.46 -1.53
CA GLU A 153 -13.52 -23.58 -0.19
C GLU A 153 -13.32 -22.21 0.48
N ASP A 154 -13.56 -22.13 1.79
CA ASP A 154 -13.43 -20.89 2.58
C ASP A 154 -12.04 -20.24 2.51
N LYS A 155 -10.99 -21.05 2.30
CA LYS A 155 -9.61 -20.56 2.21
C LYS A 155 -9.34 -19.81 0.90
N TRP A 156 -10.18 -20.00 -0.13
CA TRP A 156 -9.99 -19.39 -1.43
C TRP A 156 -10.46 -17.96 -1.44
N LYS A 157 -9.65 -17.08 -2.02
CA LYS A 157 -9.99 -15.68 -2.18
C LYS A 157 -10.92 -15.49 -3.39
N VAL A 158 -12.21 -15.64 -3.15
CA VAL A 158 -13.27 -15.49 -4.15
C VAL A 158 -14.08 -14.26 -3.84
N TYR A 159 -14.25 -13.40 -4.84
CA TYR A 159 -15.13 -12.24 -4.77
C TYR A 159 -16.42 -12.52 -5.53
N ARG A 160 -17.46 -11.77 -5.20
CA ARG A 160 -18.78 -11.92 -5.81
C ARG A 160 -19.34 -10.57 -6.23
N ALA A 161 -19.99 -10.53 -7.38
CA ALA A 161 -20.56 -9.32 -7.94
C ALA A 161 -21.87 -9.62 -8.68
N GLU A 162 -22.93 -8.89 -8.32
CA GLU A 162 -24.20 -8.94 -9.06
C GLU A 162 -24.08 -8.28 -10.45
N LYS A 163 -23.22 -7.27 -10.57
CA LYS A 163 -22.99 -6.53 -11.81
C LYS A 163 -21.51 -6.26 -12.01
N LEU A 164 -21.01 -6.66 -13.17
CA LEU A 164 -19.65 -6.37 -13.60
C LEU A 164 -19.58 -5.02 -14.30
N SER A 165 -18.43 -4.37 -14.14
CA SER A 165 -18.06 -3.14 -14.84
C SER A 165 -17.23 -3.46 -16.09
N PRO A 166 -17.59 -2.91 -17.27
CA PRO A 166 -16.78 -3.04 -18.47
C PRO A 166 -15.46 -2.27 -18.37
N GLU A 167 -15.25 -1.43 -17.35
CA GLU A 167 -13.97 -0.76 -17.14
C GLU A 167 -12.91 -1.71 -16.59
N ASN A 168 -13.32 -2.62 -15.70
CA ASN A 168 -12.41 -3.54 -15.05
C ASN A 168 -13.14 -4.79 -14.54
N MET A 169 -12.76 -5.95 -15.07
CA MET A 169 -13.25 -7.27 -14.66
C MET A 169 -12.19 -8.07 -13.88
N LEU A 170 -11.13 -7.41 -13.36
CA LEU A 170 -10.16 -8.08 -12.49
C LEU A 170 -10.80 -8.43 -11.15
N PRO A 171 -10.51 -9.62 -10.56
CA PRO A 171 -11.02 -10.03 -9.27
C PRO A 171 -10.81 -8.98 -8.17
N GLU A 172 -9.61 -8.39 -8.10
CA GLU A 172 -9.23 -7.41 -7.08
C GLU A 172 -10.06 -6.12 -7.14
N TYR A 173 -10.71 -5.83 -8.27
CA TYR A 173 -11.63 -4.70 -8.41
C TYR A 173 -12.94 -4.91 -7.62
N TYR A 174 -13.30 -6.16 -7.30
CA TYR A 174 -14.55 -6.51 -6.61
C TYR A 174 -14.33 -6.94 -5.15
N ASN A 175 -13.21 -6.50 -4.55
CA ASN A 175 -12.84 -6.84 -3.18
C ASN A 175 -13.61 -6.11 -2.07
N GLY A 176 -14.59 -5.26 -2.43
CA GLY A 176 -15.38 -4.45 -1.50
C GLY A 176 -14.71 -3.17 -1.02
N ASP A 177 -13.52 -2.82 -1.54
CA ASP A 177 -12.82 -1.60 -1.15
C ASP A 177 -13.61 -0.33 -1.49
N ASP A 178 -14.46 -0.34 -2.52
CA ASP A 178 -15.34 0.76 -2.90
C ASP A 178 -16.27 1.20 -1.77
N LYS A 179 -16.96 0.25 -1.13
CA LYS A 179 -17.86 0.52 -0.01
C LYS A 179 -17.11 1.12 1.17
N LEU A 180 -15.91 0.61 1.46
CA LEU A 180 -15.07 1.12 2.54
C LEU A 180 -14.54 2.53 2.22
N ILE A 181 -14.15 2.79 0.98
CA ILE A 181 -13.75 4.13 0.52
C ILE A 181 -14.91 5.12 0.71
N GLU A 182 -16.12 4.74 0.29
CA GLU A 182 -17.32 5.56 0.44
C GLU A 182 -17.67 5.83 1.91
N GLU A 183 -17.59 4.81 2.77
CA GLU A 183 -17.80 4.95 4.20
C GLU A 183 -16.77 5.91 4.83
N LYS A 184 -15.48 5.76 4.50
CA LYS A 184 -14.40 6.60 5.04
C LYS A 184 -14.47 8.05 4.57
N LEU A 185 -15.00 8.29 3.38
CA LEU A 185 -15.19 9.62 2.81
C LEU A 185 -16.55 10.22 3.15
N SER A 186 -17.44 9.46 3.78
CA SER A 186 -18.79 9.92 4.13
C SER A 186 -18.74 11.15 5.04
N GLY A 187 -19.66 12.10 4.81
CA GLY A 187 -19.75 13.34 5.58
C GLY A 187 -18.72 14.42 5.23
N SER A 188 -17.77 14.16 4.32
CA SER A 188 -16.87 15.16 3.76
C SER A 188 -17.37 15.66 2.39
N ASN A 189 -16.97 16.87 1.99
CA ASN A 189 -17.13 17.29 0.59
C ASN A 189 -16.07 16.56 -0.24
N VAL A 190 -16.49 15.64 -1.11
CA VAL A 190 -15.58 14.78 -1.88
C VAL A 190 -15.42 15.33 -3.29
N LYS A 191 -14.17 15.47 -3.72
CA LYS A 191 -13.82 15.85 -5.09
C LYS A 191 -12.90 14.81 -5.73
N GLU A 192 -12.88 14.79 -7.05
CA GLU A 192 -11.84 14.08 -7.79
C GLU A 192 -10.52 14.84 -7.73
N LEU A 193 -9.40 14.11 -7.77
CA LEU A 193 -8.07 14.67 -7.66
C LEU A 193 -7.78 15.67 -8.78
N GLY A 194 -8.31 15.42 -9.99
CA GLY A 194 -8.23 16.32 -11.13
C GLY A 194 -9.01 17.63 -10.96
N GLU A 195 -9.96 17.69 -10.01
CA GLU A 195 -10.69 18.92 -9.68
C GLU A 195 -9.90 19.83 -8.72
N VAL A 196 -8.97 19.28 -7.94
CA VAL A 196 -8.20 20.04 -6.93
C VAL A 196 -6.72 20.22 -7.29
N ALA A 197 -6.21 19.42 -8.23
CA ALA A 197 -4.82 19.41 -8.66
C ALA A 197 -4.66 19.09 -10.15
N THR A 198 -3.68 19.72 -10.80
CA THR A 198 -3.26 19.37 -12.16
C THR A 198 -2.37 18.13 -12.10
N ILE A 199 -2.74 17.08 -12.82
CA ILE A 199 -1.96 15.84 -12.88
C ILE A 199 -1.12 15.79 -14.16
N ILE A 200 0.19 15.68 -14.01
CA ILE A 200 1.13 15.65 -15.12
C ILE A 200 1.87 14.31 -15.11
N ALA A 201 1.85 13.61 -16.24
CA ALA A 201 2.72 12.45 -16.43
C ALA A 201 4.15 12.92 -16.69
N GLY A 202 5.09 12.40 -15.89
CA GLY A 202 6.52 12.53 -16.18
C GLY A 202 6.88 11.90 -17.53
N LYS A 203 8.05 12.27 -18.07
CA LYS A 203 8.46 11.96 -19.44
C LYS A 203 9.75 11.15 -19.44
N GLY A 204 9.83 10.17 -20.33
CA GLY A 204 11.01 9.31 -20.48
C GLY A 204 12.08 10.01 -21.30
N ALA A 205 13.32 9.98 -20.82
CA ALA A 205 14.48 10.46 -21.54
C ALA A 205 15.16 9.35 -22.36
N ARG A 206 15.62 9.70 -23.56
CA ARG A 206 16.43 8.85 -24.44
C ARG A 206 17.88 8.83 -23.97
N ARG A 207 18.62 7.83 -24.43
CA ARG A 207 20.00 7.59 -23.97
C ARG A 207 20.92 8.78 -24.26
N GLU A 208 20.68 9.48 -25.36
CA GLU A 208 21.48 10.59 -25.85
C GLU A 208 21.16 11.91 -25.12
N GLU A 209 20.06 11.96 -24.36
CA GLU A 209 19.65 13.15 -23.61
C GLU A 209 20.28 13.20 -22.21
N TYR A 210 20.78 12.06 -21.71
CA TYR A 210 21.48 11.98 -20.42
C TYR A 210 22.84 12.66 -20.50
N SER A 211 23.24 13.25 -19.37
CA SER A 211 24.52 13.92 -19.20
C SER A 211 25.05 13.72 -17.79
N ASP A 212 26.36 13.90 -17.61
CA ASP A 212 27.01 13.89 -16.28
C ASP A 212 26.71 15.18 -15.50
N LYS A 213 26.22 16.23 -16.18
CA LYS A 213 25.84 17.54 -15.61
C LYS A 213 24.61 18.10 -16.31
N GLY A 214 23.78 18.82 -15.57
CA GLY A 214 22.60 19.49 -16.12
C GLY A 214 21.49 19.55 -15.08
N ILE A 215 20.24 19.47 -15.52
CA ILE A 215 19.08 19.45 -14.63
C ILE A 215 18.86 18.03 -14.11
N PRO A 216 18.73 17.83 -12.79
CA PRO A 216 18.33 16.57 -12.19
C PRO A 216 17.14 15.89 -12.86
N TYR A 217 17.24 14.58 -13.07
CA TYR A 217 16.18 13.75 -13.63
C TYR A 217 15.77 12.68 -12.62
N LEU A 218 14.64 12.94 -11.95
CA LEU A 218 14.17 12.15 -10.83
C LEU A 218 13.49 10.87 -11.32
N ARG A 219 13.99 9.73 -10.86
CA ARG A 219 13.39 8.40 -11.05
C ARG A 219 12.62 7.99 -9.80
N ALA A 220 11.80 6.95 -9.94
CA ALA A 220 11.03 6.41 -8.81
C ALA A 220 11.90 5.98 -7.60
N ARG A 221 13.18 5.60 -7.83
CA ARG A 221 14.11 5.23 -6.76
C ARG A 221 14.64 6.42 -5.95
N ASP A 222 14.56 7.60 -6.56
CA ASP A 222 15.01 8.86 -5.99
C ASP A 222 13.89 9.46 -5.09
N ILE A 223 12.74 8.79 -4.98
CA ILE A 223 11.68 9.08 -4.02
C ILE A 223 11.76 8.08 -2.88
N LYS A 224 12.04 8.57 -1.68
CA LYS A 224 12.04 7.77 -0.45
C LYS A 224 11.49 8.62 0.67
N ASN A 225 10.74 7.99 1.56
CA ASN A 225 10.57 8.57 2.90
C ASN A 225 9.95 9.98 2.88
N GLY A 226 8.96 10.19 2.00
CA GLY A 226 8.31 11.50 1.85
C GLY A 226 9.16 12.59 1.18
N LYS A 227 10.39 12.30 0.77
CA LYS A 227 11.38 13.28 0.29
C LYS A 227 12.00 12.88 -1.05
N VAL A 228 12.41 13.88 -1.80
CA VAL A 228 13.31 13.70 -2.94
C VAL A 228 14.72 13.45 -2.41
N GLN A 229 15.37 12.42 -2.95
CA GLN A 229 16.74 12.06 -2.61
C GLN A 229 17.70 12.71 -3.61
N THR A 230 18.98 12.81 -3.22
CA THR A 230 20.01 13.35 -4.10
C THR A 230 20.06 12.58 -5.44
N PRO A 231 19.84 13.27 -6.57
CA PRO A 231 19.76 12.62 -7.87
C PRO A 231 21.14 12.32 -8.45
N GLU A 232 21.27 11.15 -9.08
CA GLU A 232 22.51 10.70 -9.73
C GLU A 232 22.47 10.85 -11.26
N VAL A 233 21.34 11.27 -11.82
CA VAL A 233 21.10 11.31 -13.27
C VAL A 233 20.61 12.67 -13.66
N TYR A 234 21.15 13.19 -14.76
CA TYR A 234 20.90 14.55 -15.24
C TYR A 234 20.54 14.55 -16.72
N ILE A 235 19.75 15.55 -17.13
CA ILE A 235 19.48 15.88 -18.53
C ILE A 235 20.29 17.12 -18.90
N SER A 236 20.93 17.10 -20.06
CA SER A 236 21.65 18.27 -20.60
C SER A 236 20.74 19.49 -20.65
N THR A 237 21.27 20.67 -20.31
CA THR A 237 20.54 21.94 -20.34
C THR A 237 19.94 22.25 -21.71
N ASP A 238 20.58 21.78 -22.79
CA ASP A 238 20.12 21.97 -24.17
C ASP A 238 18.80 21.25 -24.47
N ASN A 239 18.50 20.18 -23.72
CA ASN A 239 17.31 19.35 -23.91
C ASN A 239 16.15 19.73 -22.98
N VAL A 240 16.36 20.64 -22.00
CA VAL A 240 15.38 20.97 -20.95
C VAL A 240 14.06 21.49 -21.52
N GLY A 241 14.09 22.22 -22.64
CA GLY A 241 12.88 22.73 -23.30
C GLY A 241 11.87 21.61 -23.64
N ALA A 242 12.36 20.41 -23.97
CA ALA A 242 11.54 19.24 -24.26
C ALA A 242 10.83 18.66 -23.02
N TYR A 243 11.22 19.07 -21.82
CA TYR A 243 10.70 18.65 -20.52
C TYR A 243 10.03 19.80 -19.75
N SER A 244 9.73 20.93 -20.41
CA SER A 244 9.15 22.10 -19.77
C SER A 244 7.89 21.83 -18.94
N ARG A 245 7.04 20.88 -19.36
CA ARG A 245 5.87 20.44 -18.59
C ARG A 245 6.21 19.58 -17.37
N GLN A 246 7.35 18.91 -17.38
CA GLN A 246 7.81 17.99 -16.34
C GLN A 246 8.82 18.63 -15.36
N LEU A 247 9.13 19.92 -15.56
CA LEU A 247 9.89 20.68 -14.59
C LEU A 247 9.07 20.85 -13.32
N LEU A 248 9.72 20.50 -12.20
CA LEU A 248 9.13 20.58 -10.89
C LEU A 248 9.04 22.03 -10.41
N GLN A 249 7.99 22.28 -9.64
CA GLN A 249 7.76 23.52 -8.92
C GLN A 249 7.68 23.18 -7.42
N GLU A 250 8.04 24.14 -6.58
CA GLU A 250 7.77 24.03 -5.15
C GLU A 250 6.28 23.74 -4.92
N GLY A 251 5.99 22.85 -3.97
CA GLY A 251 4.62 22.41 -3.66
C GLY A 251 4.08 21.32 -4.59
N ASP A 252 4.82 20.91 -5.63
CA ASP A 252 4.49 19.71 -6.37
C ASP A 252 4.54 18.47 -5.46
N ILE A 253 3.57 17.57 -5.60
CA ILE A 253 3.58 16.26 -4.95
C ILE A 253 3.94 15.20 -5.98
N LEU A 254 5.05 14.51 -5.78
CA LEU A 254 5.49 13.42 -6.65
C LEU A 254 4.86 12.11 -6.22
N LEU A 255 4.32 11.36 -7.18
CA LEU A 255 3.77 10.01 -6.98
C LEU A 255 4.45 9.01 -7.92
N THR A 256 4.95 7.89 -7.39
CA THR A 256 5.54 6.82 -8.22
C THR A 256 4.47 6.01 -8.97
N LYS A 257 4.67 5.72 -10.26
CA LYS A 257 3.69 5.01 -11.10
C LYS A 257 3.60 3.50 -10.90
N ASN A 258 4.68 2.85 -10.44
CA ASN A 258 4.82 1.39 -10.44
C ASN A 258 5.27 0.85 -9.06
N PHE A 259 5.06 -0.45 -8.86
CA PHE A 259 5.62 -1.30 -7.77
C PHE A 259 4.86 -1.40 -6.44
N GLY A 260 3.58 -1.00 -6.37
CA GLY A 260 2.77 -1.20 -5.15
C GLY A 260 3.29 -0.46 -3.91
N GLN A 261 4.32 0.37 -4.08
CA GLN A 261 4.83 1.32 -3.10
C GLN A 261 4.40 2.67 -3.66
N ASN A 262 3.19 3.12 -3.36
CA ASN A 262 2.67 4.43 -3.77
C ASN A 262 3.43 5.53 -3.02
N LYS A 263 4.72 5.71 -3.34
CA LYS A 263 5.59 6.63 -2.64
C LYS A 263 5.23 8.03 -3.07
N LEU A 264 5.06 8.87 -2.06
CA LEU A 264 4.80 10.28 -2.19
C LEU A 264 6.04 11.06 -1.73
N ALA A 265 6.28 12.21 -2.34
CA ALA A 265 7.18 13.23 -1.81
C ALA A 265 6.63 14.62 -2.10
N LEU A 266 6.78 15.53 -1.15
CA LEU A 266 6.50 16.94 -1.34
C LEU A 266 7.79 17.62 -1.83
N VAL A 267 7.70 18.37 -2.92
CA VAL A 267 8.82 19.10 -3.51
C VAL A 267 9.00 20.43 -2.78
N THR A 268 10.22 20.69 -2.32
CA THR A 268 10.64 21.92 -1.65
C THR A 268 11.57 22.76 -2.53
N GLU A 269 11.92 23.97 -2.10
CA GLU A 269 12.90 24.82 -2.81
C GLU A 269 14.25 24.14 -3.02
N ASP A 270 14.68 23.27 -2.08
CA ASP A 270 15.97 22.56 -2.17
C ASP A 270 15.96 21.44 -3.24
N ASP A 271 14.79 21.02 -3.69
CA ASP A 271 14.61 19.92 -4.65
C ASP A 271 14.58 20.40 -6.10
N ILE A 272 14.51 21.72 -6.32
CA ILE A 272 14.41 22.34 -7.65
C ILE A 272 15.71 23.06 -8.04
N PRO A 273 16.03 23.14 -9.36
CA PRO A 273 15.27 22.62 -10.49
C PRO A 273 15.44 21.10 -10.68
N ALA A 274 14.37 20.41 -11.06
CA ALA A 274 14.39 18.98 -11.36
C ALA A 274 13.30 18.59 -12.38
N ILE A 275 13.48 17.44 -13.04
CA ILE A 275 12.56 16.90 -14.05
C ILE A 275 12.00 15.56 -13.57
N ALA A 276 10.68 15.38 -13.66
CA ALA A 276 10.03 14.10 -13.40
C ALA A 276 10.18 13.10 -14.57
N SER A 277 10.76 11.93 -14.30
CA SER A 277 10.83 10.82 -15.26
C SER A 277 9.46 10.19 -15.57
N ASN A 278 9.40 9.37 -16.62
CA ASN A 278 8.19 8.60 -16.98
C ASN A 278 7.63 7.72 -15.86
N MET A 279 8.40 7.44 -14.80
CA MET A 279 7.99 6.64 -13.65
C MET A 279 7.36 7.47 -12.52
N LEU A 280 7.19 8.78 -12.71
CA LEU A 280 6.57 9.68 -11.75
C LEU A 280 5.35 10.40 -12.34
N PHE A 281 4.34 10.62 -11.51
CA PHE A 281 3.33 11.65 -11.70
C PHE A 281 3.71 12.87 -10.88
N ILE A 282 3.38 14.05 -11.41
CA ILE A 282 3.38 15.31 -10.67
C ILE A 282 1.91 15.64 -10.38
N ILE A 283 1.59 15.80 -9.11
CA ILE A 283 0.29 16.30 -8.63
C ILE A 283 0.55 17.74 -8.20
N ARG A 284 0.01 18.71 -8.94
CA ARG A 284 0.18 20.14 -8.67
C ARG A 284 -1.12 20.74 -8.14
N PRO A 285 -1.26 20.93 -6.82
CA PRO A 285 -2.47 21.47 -6.21
C PRO A 285 -2.77 22.88 -6.72
N PHE A 286 -4.05 23.23 -6.85
CA PHE A 286 -4.49 24.59 -7.17
C PHE A 286 -5.75 25.04 -6.40
N GLU A 287 -6.56 24.10 -5.91
CA GLU A 287 -7.75 24.43 -5.12
C GLU A 287 -7.53 24.27 -3.61
N VAL A 288 -6.65 23.34 -3.22
CA VAL A 288 -6.27 23.07 -1.83
C VAL A 288 -4.77 23.30 -1.65
N SER A 289 -4.32 23.55 -0.43
CA SER A 289 -2.89 23.69 -0.16
C SER A 289 -2.14 22.37 -0.35
N GLU A 290 -0.91 22.47 -0.83
CA GLU A 290 0.01 21.37 -1.01
C GLU A 290 0.33 20.64 0.30
N GLY A 291 0.47 21.38 1.40
CA GLY A 291 0.72 20.82 2.72
C GLY A 291 -0.46 19.99 3.21
N TYR A 292 -1.69 20.50 3.04
CA TYR A 292 -2.91 19.75 3.37
C TYR A 292 -3.01 18.47 2.53
N LEU A 293 -2.92 18.58 1.20
CA LEU A 293 -3.13 17.43 0.31
C LEU A 293 -2.06 16.36 0.56
N TYR A 294 -0.80 16.77 0.69
CA TYR A 294 0.30 15.86 1.01
C TYR A 294 0.08 15.15 2.35
N LYS A 295 -0.30 15.88 3.41
CA LYS A 295 -0.56 15.29 4.73
C LYS A 295 -1.77 14.38 4.74
N TYR A 296 -2.84 14.73 4.03
CA TYR A 296 -3.96 13.83 3.85
C TYR A 296 -3.50 12.52 3.20
N LEU A 297 -2.85 12.59 2.04
CA LEU A 297 -2.40 11.42 1.28
C LEU A 297 -1.39 10.53 2.03
N THR A 298 -0.64 11.11 2.96
CA THR A 298 0.35 10.39 3.80
C THR A 298 -0.14 10.05 5.21
N SER A 299 -1.30 10.57 5.63
CA SER A 299 -1.95 10.21 6.89
C SER A 299 -2.38 8.74 6.87
N LYS A 300 -2.56 8.12 8.05
CA LYS A 300 -3.00 6.71 8.13
C LYS A 300 -4.33 6.49 7.38
N THR A 301 -5.31 7.36 7.62
CA THR A 301 -6.64 7.24 7.01
C THR A 301 -6.61 7.57 5.53
N GLY A 302 -5.98 8.69 5.15
CA GLY A 302 -5.92 9.10 3.75
C GLY A 302 -5.07 8.16 2.90
N GLN A 303 -3.96 7.63 3.43
CA GLN A 303 -3.17 6.59 2.78
C GLN A 303 -3.96 5.29 2.59
N GLU A 304 -4.73 4.85 3.59
CA GLU A 304 -5.59 3.67 3.45
C GLU A 304 -6.61 3.86 2.32
N VAL A 305 -7.30 5.00 2.29
CA VAL A 305 -8.29 5.33 1.27
C VAL A 305 -7.63 5.47 -0.11
N PHE A 306 -6.51 6.18 -0.18
CA PHE A 306 -5.74 6.39 -1.40
C PHE A 306 -5.21 5.07 -1.98
N ASP A 307 -4.56 4.23 -1.17
CA ASP A 307 -4.00 2.96 -1.62
C ASP A 307 -5.08 2.00 -2.13
N LYS A 308 -6.26 1.99 -1.50
CA LYS A 308 -7.41 1.21 -1.97
C LYS A 308 -7.91 1.70 -3.32
N GLN A 309 -8.06 3.01 -3.50
CA GLN A 309 -8.44 3.60 -4.79
C GLN A 309 -7.42 3.30 -5.88
N ILE A 310 -6.13 3.48 -5.57
CA ILE A 310 -5.04 3.18 -6.49
C ILE A 310 -5.05 1.69 -6.88
N LYS A 311 -5.21 0.75 -5.93
CA LYS A 311 -5.29 -0.68 -6.23
C LYS A 311 -6.45 -1.03 -7.17
N ARG A 312 -7.59 -0.34 -7.06
CA ARG A 312 -8.76 -0.56 -7.94
C ARG A 312 -8.50 -0.10 -9.38
N ILE A 313 -7.80 1.01 -9.55
CA ILE A 313 -7.51 1.57 -10.88
C ILE A 313 -6.20 1.05 -11.50
N GLN A 314 -5.37 0.37 -10.69
CA GLN A 314 -4.17 -0.30 -11.18
C GLN A 314 -4.53 -1.39 -12.18
N LYS A 315 -3.83 -1.36 -13.32
CA LYS A 315 -4.01 -2.27 -14.44
C LYS A 315 -2.69 -3.02 -14.69
N GLY A 316 -2.80 -4.29 -15.11
CA GLY A 316 -1.64 -5.15 -15.38
C GLY A 316 -1.51 -6.29 -14.37
N VAL A 317 -1.16 -7.49 -14.85
CA VAL A 317 -1.01 -8.69 -14.00
C VAL A 317 0.41 -8.82 -13.45
N THR A 318 1.43 -8.64 -14.29
CA THR A 318 2.85 -8.80 -13.89
C THR A 318 3.44 -7.53 -13.32
N VAL A 319 3.18 -6.39 -13.96
CA VAL A 319 3.64 -5.06 -13.51
C VAL A 319 2.43 -4.13 -13.48
N PRO A 320 1.77 -4.01 -12.31
CA PRO A 320 0.65 -3.09 -12.16
C PRO A 320 1.12 -1.64 -12.33
N SER A 321 0.31 -0.85 -13.05
CA SER A 321 0.54 0.58 -13.25
C SER A 321 -0.78 1.34 -13.28
N VAL A 322 -0.72 2.64 -12.98
CA VAL A 322 -1.87 3.55 -13.04
C VAL A 322 -1.75 4.43 -14.28
N ALA A 323 -2.83 4.56 -15.05
CA ALA A 323 -2.89 5.53 -16.14
C ALA A 323 -3.30 6.91 -15.62
N LEU A 324 -2.83 7.97 -16.27
CA LEU A 324 -3.17 9.35 -15.89
C LEU A 324 -4.68 9.59 -15.89
N CYS A 325 -5.38 9.08 -16.90
CA CYS A 325 -6.83 9.22 -17.04
C CYS A 325 -7.61 8.54 -15.92
N ASP A 326 -7.04 7.54 -15.23
CA ASP A 326 -7.68 6.93 -14.07
C ASP A 326 -7.31 7.68 -12.79
N LEU A 327 -6.07 8.18 -12.68
CA LEU A 327 -5.57 8.89 -11.50
C LEU A 327 -6.33 10.20 -11.22
N ILE A 328 -6.78 10.90 -12.27
CA ILE A 328 -7.56 12.14 -12.11
C ILE A 328 -8.88 11.90 -11.36
N HIS A 329 -9.45 10.70 -11.43
CA HIS A 329 -10.73 10.35 -10.80
C HIS A 329 -10.58 9.83 -9.37
N VAL A 330 -9.36 9.80 -8.81
CA VAL A 330 -9.15 9.44 -7.41
C VAL A 330 -9.85 10.45 -6.52
N LYS A 331 -10.68 9.98 -5.59
CA LYS A 331 -11.45 10.82 -4.67
C LYS A 331 -10.58 11.28 -3.50
N VAL A 332 -10.67 12.57 -3.19
CA VAL A 332 -10.05 13.21 -2.03
C VAL A 332 -11.08 14.09 -1.31
N PRO A 333 -11.04 14.19 0.03
CA PRO A 333 -11.88 15.11 0.76
C PRO A 333 -11.35 16.54 0.61
N VAL A 334 -12.27 17.49 0.53
CA VAL A 334 -12.01 18.93 0.67
C VAL A 334 -12.72 19.36 1.94
N LEU A 335 -11.94 19.59 2.99
CA LEU A 335 -12.46 20.01 4.29
C LEU A 335 -12.64 21.53 4.33
N ASP A 336 -13.19 22.05 5.41
CA ASP A 336 -13.23 23.50 5.62
C ASP A 336 -11.80 24.05 5.79
N GLU A 337 -11.63 25.33 5.44
CA GLU A 337 -10.32 26.00 5.42
C GLU A 337 -9.60 25.92 6.76
N SER A 338 -10.32 26.05 7.88
CA SER A 338 -9.71 26.01 9.22
C SER A 338 -9.16 24.62 9.56
N THR A 339 -9.88 23.57 9.17
CA THR A 339 -9.43 22.19 9.34
C THR A 339 -8.25 21.87 8.43
N MET A 340 -8.28 22.33 7.17
CA MET A 340 -7.17 22.15 6.23
C MET A 340 -5.88 22.80 6.74
N GLN A 341 -5.97 24.06 7.21
CA GLN A 341 -4.84 24.77 7.83
C GLN A 341 -4.33 24.06 9.09
N SER A 342 -5.25 23.56 9.93
CA SER A 342 -4.88 22.81 11.13
C SER A 342 -4.07 21.56 10.77
N ILE A 343 -4.54 20.78 9.78
CA ILE A 343 -3.83 19.59 9.28
C ILE A 343 -2.48 19.97 8.68
N GLU A 344 -2.43 21.04 7.88
CA GLU A 344 -1.20 21.57 7.31
C GLU A 344 -0.20 22.06 8.36
N SER A 345 -0.66 22.50 9.52
CA SER A 345 0.22 22.92 10.62
C SER A 345 0.70 21.78 11.52
N LEU A 346 0.17 20.55 11.36
CA LEU A 346 0.62 19.39 12.14
C LEU A 346 2.06 19.02 11.79
N ASP A 347 3.05 19.53 12.51
CA ASP A 347 4.46 19.26 12.24
C ASP A 347 4.71 17.78 11.93
N SER A 348 5.30 17.54 10.75
CA SER A 348 5.69 16.20 10.34
C SER A 348 6.83 15.77 11.24
N ILE A 349 6.53 15.13 12.37
CA ILE A 349 7.50 14.25 13.00
C ILE A 349 7.79 13.18 11.94
N SER A 350 8.90 13.35 11.22
CA SER A 350 9.15 12.54 10.06
C SER A 350 9.37 11.11 10.55
N LYS A 351 8.46 10.22 10.15
CA LYS A 351 8.61 8.77 10.41
C LYS A 351 9.97 8.27 9.95
N ASP A 352 10.62 9.00 9.03
CA ASP A 352 11.90 8.67 8.46
C ASP A 352 13.09 9.23 9.23
N GLU A 353 13.02 10.39 9.90
CA GLU A 353 14.00 10.68 10.96
C GLU A 353 13.85 9.65 12.07
N ILE A 354 12.63 9.29 12.48
CA ILE A 354 12.44 8.24 13.47
C ILE A 354 13.02 6.91 12.97
N VAL A 355 12.75 6.46 11.74
CA VAL A 355 13.19 5.15 11.22
C VAL A 355 14.68 5.12 10.87
N GLU A 356 15.24 6.19 10.30
CA GLU A 356 16.68 6.30 9.99
C GLU A 356 17.49 6.43 11.28
N THR A 357 17.01 7.22 12.24
CA THR A 357 17.56 7.29 13.60
C THR A 357 17.42 5.93 14.28
N THR A 358 16.26 5.28 14.22
CA THR A 358 16.03 3.94 14.79
C THR A 358 16.92 2.88 14.13
N LYS A 359 17.16 2.92 12.81
CA LYS A 359 18.09 2.01 12.12
C LYS A 359 19.55 2.25 12.48
N ASN A 360 19.97 3.51 12.58
CA ASN A 360 21.32 3.87 13.01
C ASN A 360 21.55 3.54 14.48
N LEU A 361 20.52 3.63 15.31
CA LEU A 361 20.52 3.17 16.69
C LEU A 361 20.56 1.63 16.78
N MET A 362 19.71 0.92 16.03
CA MET A 362 19.66 -0.55 16.01
C MET A 362 20.97 -1.20 15.52
N LYS A 363 21.75 -0.53 14.67
CA LYS A 363 23.10 -0.98 14.28
C LYS A 363 24.11 -0.97 15.43
N ASN A 364 23.91 -0.13 16.44
CA ASN A 364 24.79 0.02 17.60
C ASN A 364 24.24 -0.65 18.87
N THR A 365 22.95 -0.99 18.92
CA THR A 365 22.26 -1.47 20.14
C THR A 365 22.16 -3.00 20.25
N SER A 366 22.51 -3.80 19.23
CA SER A 366 22.34 -5.26 19.25
C SER A 366 23.30 -6.03 20.19
N MET A 367 23.94 -5.37 21.17
CA MET A 367 24.98 -5.97 22.03
C MET A 367 24.88 -5.65 23.53
N PHE A 368 23.91 -4.89 24.02
CA PHE A 368 23.87 -4.47 25.44
C PHE A 368 22.70 -5.10 26.23
N THR A 369 22.95 -5.48 27.49
CA THR A 369 21.93 -5.89 28.47
C THR A 369 21.22 -4.66 29.07
N GLU A 370 20.01 -4.80 29.65
CA GLU A 370 19.25 -3.67 30.24
C GLU A 370 20.08 -2.88 31.27
N SER A 371 20.81 -3.57 32.14
CA SER A 371 21.72 -2.97 33.13
C SER A 371 22.89 -2.17 32.52
N GLN A 372 23.33 -2.51 31.29
CA GLN A 372 24.35 -1.73 30.58
C GLN A 372 23.78 -0.45 29.98
N ILE A 373 22.50 -0.45 29.57
CA ILE A 373 21.81 0.73 29.04
C ILE A 373 21.54 1.73 30.17
N GLU A 374 21.12 1.26 31.35
CA GLU A 374 20.95 2.10 32.54
C GLU A 374 22.23 2.87 32.92
N GLY A 375 23.38 2.20 32.89
CA GLY A 375 24.68 2.84 33.14
C GLY A 375 24.99 3.96 32.14
N VAL A 376 24.75 3.70 30.85
CA VAL A 376 24.95 4.70 29.78
C VAL A 376 24.00 5.89 29.93
N VAL A 377 22.73 5.64 30.25
CA VAL A 377 21.75 6.71 30.50
C VAL A 377 22.14 7.56 31.69
N ARG A 378 22.59 6.94 32.79
CA ARG A 378 23.07 7.64 33.97
C ARG A 378 24.25 8.55 33.65
N ASP A 379 25.24 8.04 32.93
CA ASP A 379 26.42 8.82 32.54
C ASP A 379 26.06 9.98 31.59
N ALA A 380 25.08 9.77 30.71
CA ALA A 380 24.58 10.79 29.81
C ALA A 380 23.84 11.93 30.56
N LEU A 381 23.01 11.59 31.54
CA LEU A 381 22.35 12.58 32.41
C LEU A 381 23.38 13.36 33.24
N ILE A 382 24.40 12.68 33.79
CA ILE A 382 25.49 13.36 34.50
C ILE A 382 26.23 14.33 33.57
N SER A 383 26.48 13.92 32.33
CA SER A 383 27.11 14.79 31.32
C SER A 383 26.24 16.00 30.95
N ALA A 384 24.91 15.86 31.03
CA ALA A 384 23.96 16.97 30.87
C ALA A 384 23.79 17.83 32.14
N GLY A 385 24.58 17.58 33.18
CA GLY A 385 24.65 18.41 34.40
C GLY A 385 23.94 17.85 35.63
N TRP A 386 23.51 16.59 35.62
CA TRP A 386 22.93 15.95 36.80
C TRP A 386 24.03 15.55 37.79
N SER A 387 23.77 15.69 39.10
CA SER A 387 24.77 15.39 40.13
C SER A 387 24.80 13.90 40.46
N ALA A 388 25.96 13.25 40.32
CA ALA A 388 26.10 11.81 40.45
C ALA A 388 25.71 11.26 41.85
N ASP A 389 25.88 12.07 42.90
CA ASP A 389 25.59 11.80 44.30
C ASP A 389 24.10 11.83 44.65
N ARG A 390 23.26 12.35 43.74
CA ARG A 390 21.80 12.45 43.92
C ARG A 390 21.01 11.32 43.30
N PHE A 391 21.69 10.41 42.60
CA PHE A 391 21.09 9.14 42.21
C PHE A 391 20.96 8.24 43.44
N ILE A 392 19.73 7.84 43.75
CA ILE A 392 19.39 7.05 44.93
C ILE A 392 19.16 5.58 44.56
N ALA A 393 19.40 4.67 45.50
CA ALA A 393 19.22 3.24 45.25
C ALA A 393 17.74 2.91 44.96
N GLU A 394 17.47 2.01 44.02
CA GLU A 394 16.12 1.62 43.57
C GLU A 394 15.18 1.24 44.72
N LYS A 395 15.71 0.54 45.73
CA LYS A 395 14.97 0.15 46.95
C LYS A 395 14.52 1.34 47.79
N GLN A 396 15.23 2.46 47.74
CA GLN A 396 14.89 3.72 48.43
C GLN A 396 13.95 4.60 47.58
N ALA A 397 13.82 4.28 46.29
CA ALA A 397 12.98 4.98 45.33
C ALA A 397 11.66 4.25 45.01
N THR A 398 11.40 3.10 45.63
CA THR A 398 10.19 2.32 45.39
C THR A 398 8.94 3.14 45.70
N VAL A 399 8.02 3.24 44.74
CA VAL A 399 6.77 4.00 44.85
C VAL A 399 5.60 3.05 45.09
N LEU A 400 4.69 3.45 45.98
CA LEU A 400 3.43 2.73 46.18
C LEU A 400 2.47 3.11 45.06
N ILE A 401 2.02 2.09 44.33
CA ILE A 401 0.96 2.19 43.34
C ILE A 401 -0.32 1.61 43.97
N GLY A 402 -1.49 2.19 43.67
CA GLY A 402 -2.78 1.75 44.21
C GLY A 402 -2.99 0.22 44.22
N ASN A 403 -3.84 -0.26 45.13
CA ASN A 403 -4.07 -1.69 45.42
C ASN A 403 -2.86 -2.43 46.02
N GLY A 404 -2.00 -1.74 46.77
CA GLY A 404 -0.88 -2.34 47.51
C GLY A 404 0.29 -2.80 46.63
N ARG A 405 0.33 -2.37 45.36
CA ARG A 405 1.42 -2.67 44.43
C ARG A 405 2.61 -1.74 44.68
N LYS A 406 3.81 -2.22 44.38
CA LYS A 406 5.05 -1.44 44.47
C LYS A 406 5.68 -1.34 43.10
N TRP A 407 6.16 -0.15 42.77
CA TRP A 407 6.93 0.13 41.56
C TRP A 407 8.37 0.41 41.92
N MET A 408 9.28 -0.33 41.31
CA MET A 408 10.71 -0.16 41.51
C MET A 408 11.29 0.39 40.20
N PRO A 409 11.85 1.60 40.21
CA PRO A 409 12.37 2.19 39.00
C PRO A 409 13.72 1.63 38.59
N ASP A 410 14.02 1.67 37.28
CA ASP A 410 15.35 1.35 36.75
C ASP A 410 16.40 2.35 37.25
N LEU A 411 16.07 3.64 37.31
CA LEU A 411 16.91 4.69 37.88
C LEU A 411 16.06 5.68 38.69
N ALA A 412 16.65 6.25 39.74
CA ALA A 412 15.99 7.26 40.56
C ALA A 412 16.93 8.37 41.00
N TYR A 413 16.40 9.59 41.04
CA TYR A 413 17.15 10.79 41.36
C TYR A 413 16.37 11.67 42.34
N GLN A 414 17.06 12.38 43.24
CA GLN A 414 16.45 13.32 44.18
C GLN A 414 16.79 14.78 43.81
N LEU A 415 15.75 15.60 43.61
CA LEU A 415 15.86 17.04 43.37
C LEU A 415 16.20 17.81 44.66
N ASP A 416 16.65 19.06 44.50
CA ASP A 416 16.96 19.97 45.63
C ASP A 416 15.77 20.21 46.56
N ASP A 417 14.57 20.27 45.99
CA ASP A 417 13.32 20.47 46.71
C ASP A 417 12.81 19.18 47.41
N GLY A 418 13.56 18.09 47.31
CA GLY A 418 13.25 16.80 47.90
C GLY A 418 12.36 15.91 47.05
N ARG A 419 11.85 16.38 45.90
CA ARG A 419 11.05 15.57 44.96
C ARG A 419 11.90 14.49 44.30
N LYS A 420 11.26 13.37 43.96
CA LYS A 420 11.94 12.26 43.29
C LYS A 420 11.64 12.28 41.80
N VAL A 421 12.68 12.07 41.01
CA VAL A 421 12.58 11.76 39.59
C VAL A 421 12.73 10.25 39.43
N ILE A 422 11.74 9.65 38.79
CA ILE A 422 11.65 8.23 38.47
C ILE A 422 12.02 8.09 36.99
N ILE A 423 13.03 7.30 36.68
CA ILE A 423 13.56 7.17 35.33
C ILE A 423 13.45 5.70 34.92
N GLU A 424 12.72 5.47 33.83
CA GLU A 424 12.49 4.15 33.25
C GLU A 424 13.23 4.02 31.94
N VAL A 425 14.12 3.04 31.87
CA VAL A 425 15.02 2.80 30.75
C VAL A 425 14.52 1.61 29.95
N LYS A 426 14.24 1.80 28.66
CA LYS A 426 13.78 0.73 27.77
C LYS A 426 14.63 0.64 26.52
N SER A 427 14.95 -0.57 26.08
CA SER A 427 15.75 -0.78 24.87
C SER A 427 15.04 -0.34 23.58
N ASN A 428 13.70 -0.29 23.59
CA ASN A 428 12.87 0.33 22.55
C ASN A 428 11.46 0.67 23.07
N LEU A 429 10.78 1.63 22.42
CA LEU A 429 9.42 2.06 22.76
C LEU A 429 8.34 0.98 22.50
N GLY A 430 8.63 -0.03 21.69
CA GLY A 430 7.72 -1.16 21.45
C GLY A 430 7.57 -2.12 22.64
N MET A 431 8.41 -1.97 23.68
CA MET A 431 8.32 -2.76 24.92
C MET A 431 7.35 -2.17 25.95
N ILE A 432 6.75 -1.01 25.68
CA ILE A 432 5.76 -0.38 26.56
C ILE A 432 4.47 -1.20 26.50
N ARG A 433 4.17 -1.95 27.58
CA ARG A 433 2.95 -2.77 27.70
C ARG A 433 1.80 -1.95 28.30
N PRO A 434 0.53 -2.26 28.00
CA PRO A 434 -0.62 -1.52 28.54
C PRO A 434 -0.63 -1.35 30.08
N GLY A 435 -0.21 -2.36 30.84
CA GLY A 435 -0.10 -2.27 32.30
C GLY A 435 0.95 -1.28 32.83
N TRP A 436 1.90 -0.85 31.99
CA TRP A 436 2.84 0.23 32.32
C TRP A 436 2.17 1.60 32.31
N ILE A 437 1.28 1.83 31.35
CA ILE A 437 0.55 3.09 31.22
C ILE A 437 -0.35 3.29 32.44
N GLU A 438 -1.02 2.23 32.89
CA GLU A 438 -1.83 2.24 34.12
C GLU A 438 -0.99 2.53 35.38
N ALA A 439 0.22 1.96 35.46
CA ALA A 439 1.15 2.20 36.57
C ALA A 439 1.68 3.63 36.56
N MET A 440 2.10 4.14 35.41
CA MET A 440 2.56 5.52 35.22
C MET A 440 1.46 6.53 35.57
N GLN A 441 0.23 6.31 35.09
CA GLN A 441 -0.92 7.14 35.46
C GLN A 441 -1.18 7.10 36.96
N SER A 442 -1.10 5.93 37.59
CA SER A 442 -1.27 5.80 39.04
C SER A 442 -0.17 6.50 39.86
N ILE A 443 1.06 6.58 39.34
CA ILE A 443 2.17 7.34 39.95
C ILE A 443 1.91 8.83 39.79
N LEU A 444 1.55 9.30 38.59
CA LEU A 444 1.33 10.71 38.28
C LEU A 444 0.07 11.29 38.96
N HIS A 445 -0.91 10.45 39.28
CA HIS A 445 -2.16 10.84 39.97
C HIS A 445 -2.19 10.43 41.46
N GLY A 446 -1.09 9.89 42.00
CA GLY A 446 -0.97 9.54 43.41
C GLY A 446 -0.66 10.76 44.31
N ASP A 447 -0.66 10.56 45.63
CA ASP A 447 -0.45 11.63 46.63
C ASP A 447 0.98 12.23 46.67
N GLY A 448 1.86 11.92 45.71
CA GLY A 448 3.26 12.38 45.69
C GLY A 448 3.60 13.23 44.48
N ASP A 449 4.43 14.26 44.68
CA ASP A 449 4.96 15.13 43.62
C ASP A 449 6.23 14.51 43.01
N PHE A 450 6.03 13.73 41.94
CA PHE A 450 7.09 13.01 41.22
C PHE A 450 7.29 13.56 39.82
N ILE A 451 8.51 13.47 39.29
CA ILE A 451 8.75 13.62 37.86
C ILE A 451 9.03 12.24 37.29
N PHE A 452 8.34 11.86 36.22
CA PHE A 452 8.55 10.58 35.56
C PHE A 452 9.24 10.78 34.22
N ILE A 453 10.31 10.05 33.95
CA ILE A 453 11.06 10.11 32.71
C ILE A 453 11.08 8.71 32.10
N LEU A 454 10.50 8.56 30.92
CA LEU A 454 10.66 7.37 30.10
C LEU A 454 11.78 7.62 29.08
N THR A 455 12.75 6.74 28.99
CA THR A 455 13.87 6.93 28.08
C THR A 455 14.36 5.66 27.42
N THR A 456 14.85 5.81 26.19
CA THR A 456 15.63 4.78 25.48
C THR A 456 17.13 5.10 25.47
N GLY A 457 17.55 6.12 26.21
CA GLY A 457 18.87 6.75 26.19
C GLY A 457 19.09 7.75 25.05
N MET A 458 18.30 7.65 23.98
CA MET A 458 18.35 8.54 22.81
C MET A 458 17.10 9.39 22.65
N TYR A 459 16.07 9.07 23.43
CA TYR A 459 14.81 9.78 23.52
C TYR A 459 14.42 9.84 24.99
N TYR A 460 13.87 10.97 25.43
CA TYR A 460 13.45 11.23 26.79
C TYR A 460 12.05 11.84 26.75
N GLU A 461 11.11 11.19 27.42
CA GLU A 461 9.76 11.69 27.58
C GLU A 461 9.49 11.94 29.06
N ILE A 462 9.26 13.20 29.39
CA ILE A 462 9.10 13.67 30.76
C ILE A 462 7.63 13.96 31.03
N HIS A 463 7.13 13.41 32.13
CA HIS A 463 5.77 13.60 32.62
C HIS A 463 5.81 14.17 34.03
N VAL A 464 4.91 15.11 34.30
CA VAL A 464 4.70 15.71 35.62
C VAL A 464 3.21 15.58 36.00
N PRO A 465 2.89 15.52 37.31
CA PRO A 465 1.51 15.46 37.79
C PRO A 465 0.66 16.60 37.23
N SER A 466 -0.59 16.28 36.88
CA SER A 466 -1.60 17.23 36.37
C SER A 466 -1.35 17.84 34.98
N ALA A 467 -0.24 17.52 34.30
CA ALA A 467 -0.01 17.94 32.92
C ALA A 467 -0.58 16.91 31.92
N GLU A 468 -1.42 17.36 30.98
CA GLU A 468 -1.96 16.51 29.91
C GLU A 468 -0.94 16.20 28.80
N LYS A 469 0.10 17.03 28.68
CA LYS A 469 1.17 16.91 27.68
C LYS A 469 2.47 16.46 28.35
N SER A 470 3.30 15.72 27.61
CA SER A 470 4.67 15.37 28.01
C SER A 470 5.70 16.28 27.31
N LEU A 471 6.86 16.44 27.93
CA LEU A 471 8.02 17.06 27.29
C LEU A 471 8.85 15.97 26.60
N GLN A 472 9.06 16.12 25.31
CA GLN A 472 9.78 15.14 24.50
C GLN A 472 11.12 15.73 24.04
N MET A 473 12.20 15.00 24.27
CA MET A 473 13.56 15.43 23.96
C MET A 473 14.38 14.30 23.33
N ILE A 474 15.26 14.64 22.39
CA ILE A 474 16.19 13.71 21.72
C ILE A 474 17.63 13.82 22.26
N SER A 475 17.84 14.69 23.24
CA SER A 475 19.08 14.84 24.01
C SER A 475 18.78 14.66 25.50
N PRO A 476 19.77 14.26 26.32
CA PRO A 476 19.56 14.10 27.75
C PRO A 476 19.11 15.46 28.35
N PRO A 477 17.97 15.49 29.06
CA PRO A 477 17.40 16.74 29.56
C PRO A 477 18.28 17.32 30.67
N THR A 478 18.37 18.64 30.76
CA THR A 478 18.89 19.29 31.98
C THR A 478 17.78 19.38 33.02
N ILE A 479 18.14 19.39 34.31
CA ILE A 479 17.17 19.60 35.39
C ILE A 479 16.46 20.96 35.22
N GLU A 480 17.18 21.99 34.81
CA GLU A 480 16.62 23.31 34.55
C GLU A 480 15.56 23.29 33.44
N ALA A 481 15.81 22.57 32.34
CA ALA A 481 14.84 22.44 31.25
C ALA A 481 13.54 21.76 31.72
N ILE A 482 13.67 20.69 32.51
CA ILE A 482 12.52 19.98 33.08
C ILE A 482 11.70 20.91 33.99
N LEU A 483 12.35 21.63 34.89
CA LEU A 483 11.68 22.50 35.86
C LEU A 483 11.07 23.75 35.21
N ASN A 484 11.68 24.27 34.14
CA ASN A 484 11.12 25.39 33.38
C ASN A 484 9.87 24.95 32.63
N TRP A 485 9.93 23.81 31.93
CA TRP A 485 8.75 23.27 31.26
C TRP A 485 7.63 22.94 32.25
N GLU A 486 7.94 22.33 33.39
CA GLU A 486 6.94 22.04 34.43
C GLU A 486 6.17 23.30 34.87
N LYS A 487 6.85 24.45 34.99
CA LYS A 487 6.22 25.73 35.31
C LYS A 487 5.34 26.29 34.19
N GLU A 488 5.57 25.89 32.94
CA GLU A 488 4.77 26.32 31.79
C GLU A 488 3.48 25.50 31.65
N VAL A 489 3.49 24.24 32.10
CA VAL A 489 2.36 23.31 31.95
C VAL A 489 1.52 23.14 33.21
N ARG A 490 1.99 23.63 34.36
CA ARG A 490 1.21 23.79 35.61
C ARG A 490 0.66 25.21 35.69
#